data_AF-A0A960GB37-F1
#
_entry.id   AF-A0A960GB37-F1
#
_cell.length_a   1.000
_cell.length_b   1.000
_cell.length_c   1.000
_cell.angle_alpha   90.00
_cell.angle_beta   90.00
_cell.angle_gamma   90.00
#
_symmetry.space_group_name_H-M   'P 1'
#
loop_
_entity.id
_entity.type
_entity.pdbx_description
1 polymer ?
#
loop_
_entity_poly.entity_id
_entity_poly.type
_entity_poly.pdbx_seq_one_letter_code
_entity_poly.pdbx_strand_id
1 'polypeptide(L)'
;MTIFSLTEAELRQRRSLKWRTYDSDVLPLWVAEMDAAVQPAVRAELDAALDRGDTGYPWGTEYADAYRASAATRWGLELDPTQVRRGGDVMNEVLCVLETVTNPGDGIVITAPVYPPFWQ
;
A
#
# COMPACT_ATOMS: atom_id res chain seq x y z
N MET A 1 13.12 -2.88 -11.12
CA MET A 1 12.47 -1.57 -10.92
C MET A 1 13.55 -0.51 -10.98
N THR A 2 13.48 0.41 -11.93
CA THR A 2 14.43 1.53 -12.05
C THR A 2 13.90 2.71 -11.25
N ILE A 3 14.60 3.09 -10.18
CA ILE A 3 14.15 4.13 -9.23
C ILE A 3 14.41 5.55 -9.79
N PHE A 4 15.21 5.70 -10.84
CA PHE A 4 15.59 6.98 -11.43
C PHE A 4 15.33 7.08 -12.94
N SER A 5 14.26 6.44 -13.42
CA SER A 5 13.91 6.44 -14.85
C SER A 5 12.92 7.53 -15.25
N LEU A 6 12.49 8.39 -14.32
CA LEU A 6 11.54 9.46 -14.56
C LEU A 6 12.21 10.82 -14.38
N THR A 7 11.87 11.75 -15.26
CA THR A 7 12.26 13.17 -15.17
C THR A 7 11.32 13.93 -14.24
N GLU A 8 11.77 15.06 -13.69
CA GLU A 8 10.89 15.94 -12.91
C GLU A 8 9.68 16.39 -13.73
N ALA A 9 9.86 16.69 -15.02
CA ALA A 9 8.77 17.11 -15.90
C ALA A 9 7.67 16.05 -16.01
N GLU A 10 8.02 14.76 -16.08
CA GLU A 10 7.07 13.66 -16.05
C GLU A 10 6.40 13.52 -14.68
N LEU A 11 7.17 13.67 -13.60
CA LEU A 11 6.64 13.60 -12.24
C LEU A 11 5.62 14.72 -11.95
N ARG A 12 5.85 15.94 -12.46
CA ARG A 12 4.93 17.08 -12.36
C ARG A 12 3.59 16.87 -13.10
N GLN A 13 3.50 15.88 -13.99
CA GLN A 13 2.22 15.51 -14.63
C GLN A 13 1.33 14.65 -13.71
N ARG A 14 1.88 14.11 -12.61
CA ARG A 14 1.12 13.28 -11.68
C ARG A 14 -0.01 14.06 -11.02
N ARG A 15 -1.07 13.33 -10.68
CA ARG A 15 -2.24 13.88 -9.97
C ARG A 15 -2.22 13.65 -8.47
N SER A 16 -1.15 13.05 -7.96
CA SER A 16 -1.02 12.66 -6.56
C SER A 16 -0.73 13.83 -5.64
N LEU A 17 -0.96 13.61 -4.34
CA LEU A 17 -0.75 14.60 -3.29
C LEU A 17 0.67 15.17 -3.33
N LYS A 18 1.68 14.30 -3.41
CA LYS A 18 3.09 14.68 -3.40
C LYS A 18 3.43 15.79 -4.40
N TRP A 19 2.95 15.66 -5.64
CA TRP A 19 3.30 16.53 -6.75
C TRP A 19 2.31 17.67 -7.00
N ARG A 20 1.22 17.75 -6.22
CA ARG A 20 0.19 18.81 -6.33
C ARG A 20 0.07 19.74 -5.12
N THR A 21 0.64 19.39 -3.96
CA THR A 21 0.49 20.21 -2.75
C THR A 21 1.19 21.56 -2.82
N TYR A 22 2.37 21.62 -3.44
CA TYR A 22 3.21 22.82 -3.48
C TYR A 22 3.41 23.31 -4.92
N ASP A 23 3.74 24.59 -5.04
CA ASP A 23 4.02 25.25 -6.32
C ASP A 23 5.25 24.66 -7.04
N SER A 24 5.42 25.03 -8.31
CA SER A 24 6.43 24.43 -9.20
C SER A 24 7.88 24.73 -8.80
N ASP A 25 8.11 25.76 -7.97
CA ASP A 25 9.42 26.11 -7.42
C ASP A 25 9.81 25.26 -6.20
N VAL A 26 8.90 24.43 -5.69
CA VAL A 26 9.16 23.53 -4.55
C VAL A 26 9.35 22.09 -5.01
N LEU A 27 10.46 21.46 -4.65
CA LEU A 27 10.70 20.03 -4.85
C LEU A 27 10.11 19.22 -3.67
N PRO A 28 9.08 18.39 -3.89
CA PRO A 28 8.39 17.71 -2.79
C PRO A 28 9.11 16.44 -2.33
N LEU A 29 9.65 16.44 -1.10
CA LEU A 29 10.38 15.31 -0.48
C LEU A 29 9.79 14.87 0.88
N TRP A 30 8.49 15.03 1.08
CA TRP A 30 7.87 14.95 2.41
C TRP A 30 6.95 13.73 2.63
N VAL A 31 6.11 13.37 1.66
CA VAL A 31 5.17 12.24 1.78
C VAL A 31 5.78 10.96 1.22
N ALA A 32 5.45 9.83 1.84
CA ALA A 32 5.94 8.49 1.49
C ALA A 32 5.30 7.92 0.21
N GLU A 33 5.49 8.62 -0.92
CA GLU A 33 5.16 8.17 -2.27
C GLU A 33 6.44 8.17 -3.11
N MET A 34 6.68 7.09 -3.86
CA MET A 34 7.89 6.92 -4.66
C MET A 34 7.82 7.66 -6.00
N ASP A 35 8.93 8.24 -6.42
CA ASP A 35 9.14 8.82 -7.75
C ASP A 35 9.67 7.78 -8.75
N ALA A 36 9.18 6.55 -8.66
CA ALA A 36 9.55 5.44 -9.53
C ALA A 36 8.44 5.11 -10.52
N ALA A 37 8.80 4.50 -11.65
CA ALA A 37 7.83 3.89 -12.55
C ALA A 37 7.26 2.61 -11.92
N VAL A 38 6.00 2.30 -12.23
CA VAL A 38 5.36 1.03 -11.84
C VAL A 38 6.16 -0.13 -12.42
N GLN A 39 6.31 -1.20 -11.63
CA GLN A 39 7.07 -2.37 -12.05
C GLN A 39 6.41 -3.01 -13.30
N PRO A 40 7.17 -3.39 -14.35
CA PRO A 40 6.58 -3.83 -15.63
C PRO A 40 5.63 -5.03 -15.57
N ALA A 41 5.89 -6.02 -14.73
CA ALA A 41 5.00 -7.17 -14.51
C ALA A 41 3.69 -6.74 -13.83
N VAL A 42 3.73 -5.82 -12.87
CA VAL A 42 2.49 -5.27 -12.27
C VAL A 42 1.67 -4.53 -13.31
N ARG A 43 2.32 -3.71 -14.15
CA ARG A 43 1.66 -3.05 -15.28
C ARG A 43 1.02 -4.05 -16.24
N ALA A 44 1.77 -5.07 -16.66
CA ALA A 44 1.30 -6.06 -17.62
C ALA A 44 0.06 -6.82 -17.11
N GLU A 45 0.03 -7.22 -15.83
CA GLU A 45 -1.14 -7.90 -15.25
C GLU A 45 -2.37 -6.97 -15.16
N LEU A 46 -2.18 -5.70 -14.80
CA LEU A 46 -3.27 -4.72 -14.77
C LEU A 46 -3.83 -4.46 -16.17
N ASP A 47 -2.97 -4.25 -17.16
CA ASP A 47 -3.37 -4.03 -18.55
C ASP A 47 -4.14 -5.26 -19.07
N ALA A 48 -3.65 -6.47 -18.79
CA ALA A 48 -4.33 -7.71 -19.18
C ALA A 48 -5.69 -7.91 -18.48
N ALA A 49 -5.83 -7.52 -17.22
CA ALA A 49 -7.11 -7.57 -16.51
C ALA A 49 -8.14 -6.61 -17.13
N LEU A 50 -7.70 -5.39 -17.48
CA LEU A 50 -8.54 -4.39 -18.14
C LEU A 50 -8.98 -4.85 -19.54
N ASP A 51 -8.06 -5.41 -20.32
CA ASP A 51 -8.36 -5.94 -21.66
C ASP A 51 -9.41 -7.06 -21.64
N ARG A 52 -9.45 -7.86 -20.57
CA ARG A 52 -10.49 -8.89 -20.36
C ARG A 52 -11.80 -8.36 -19.78
N GLY A 53 -11.84 -7.10 -19.33
CA GLY A 53 -12.98 -6.57 -18.56
C GLY A 53 -13.10 -7.21 -17.17
N ASP A 54 -12.00 -7.70 -16.62
CA ASP A 54 -11.93 -8.48 -15.36
C ASP A 54 -11.88 -7.55 -14.14
N THR A 55 -12.94 -6.76 -13.96
CA THR A 55 -13.05 -5.74 -12.90
C THR A 55 -14.20 -6.04 -11.92
N GLY A 56 -14.55 -7.32 -11.78
CA GLY A 56 -15.62 -7.80 -10.91
C GLY A 56 -15.20 -7.97 -9.45
N TYR A 57 -16.07 -8.60 -8.66
CA TYR A 57 -15.77 -8.91 -7.26
C TYR A 57 -14.67 -9.98 -7.15
N PRO A 58 -13.67 -9.79 -6.26
CA PRO A 58 -12.57 -10.73 -6.13
C PRO A 58 -12.99 -12.01 -5.39
N TRP A 59 -12.51 -13.16 -5.85
CA TRP A 59 -12.75 -14.48 -5.26
C TRP A 59 -11.42 -15.24 -5.08
N GLY A 60 -11.41 -16.32 -4.30
CA GLY A 60 -10.25 -17.22 -4.18
C GLY A 60 -9.21 -16.85 -3.13
N THR A 61 -8.15 -17.68 -3.04
CA THR A 61 -7.06 -17.62 -2.04
C THR A 61 -5.74 -17.10 -2.60
N GLU A 62 -5.69 -16.73 -3.87
CA GLU A 62 -4.47 -16.43 -4.63
C GLU A 62 -3.64 -15.33 -3.97
N TYR A 63 -4.31 -14.32 -3.39
CA TYR A 63 -3.65 -13.27 -2.62
C TYR A 63 -2.94 -13.81 -1.37
N ALA A 64 -3.62 -14.67 -0.59
CA ALA A 64 -3.06 -15.26 0.62
C ALA A 64 -1.88 -16.19 0.29
N ASP A 65 -2.00 -16.98 -0.77
CA ASP A 65 -0.95 -17.88 -1.24
C ASP A 65 0.27 -17.10 -1.73
N ALA A 66 0.06 -16.03 -2.49
CA ALA A 66 1.14 -15.15 -2.95
C ALA A 66 1.83 -14.43 -1.77
N TYR A 67 1.06 -13.94 -0.79
CA TYR A 67 1.63 -13.30 0.39
C TYR A 67 2.46 -14.28 1.23
N ARG A 68 1.96 -15.50 1.46
CA ARG A 68 2.71 -16.56 2.14
C ARG A 68 4.04 -16.84 1.45
N ALA A 69 4.03 -17.03 0.13
CA ALA A 69 5.26 -17.29 -0.64
C ALA A 69 6.25 -16.12 -0.56
N SER A 70 5.75 -14.89 -0.60
CA SER A 70 6.57 -13.68 -0.44
C SER A 70 7.19 -13.59 0.95
N ALA A 71 6.41 -13.83 2.01
CA ALA A 71 6.88 -13.82 3.38
C ALA A 71 7.94 -14.90 3.65
N ALA A 72 7.73 -16.12 3.16
CA ALA A 72 8.70 -17.20 3.25
C ALA A 72 10.02 -16.85 2.53
N THR A 73 9.92 -16.31 1.31
CA THR A 73 11.11 -15.95 0.52
C THR A 73 11.86 -14.76 1.12
N ARG A 74 11.15 -13.72 1.56
CA ARG A 74 11.75 -12.45 1.97
C ARG A 74 12.23 -12.43 3.41
N TRP A 75 11.51 -13.13 4.28
CA TRP A 75 11.68 -13.08 5.74
C TRP A 75 11.88 -14.46 6.37
N GLY A 76 11.78 -15.55 5.61
CA GLY A 76 11.81 -16.90 6.19
C GLY A 76 10.60 -17.20 7.08
N LEU A 77 9.50 -16.48 6.88
CA LEU A 77 8.31 -16.59 7.71
C LEU A 77 7.26 -17.48 7.04
N GLU A 78 6.99 -18.63 7.66
CA GLU A 78 5.89 -19.51 7.26
C GLU A 78 4.56 -18.99 7.82
N LEU A 79 3.64 -18.66 6.93
CA LEU A 79 2.31 -18.15 7.29
C LEU A 79 1.23 -19.21 7.01
N ASP A 80 0.24 -19.31 7.90
CA ASP A 80 -1.00 -20.02 7.62
C ASP A 80 -1.90 -19.14 6.73
N PRO A 81 -2.18 -19.53 5.47
CA PRO A 81 -2.98 -18.72 4.56
C PRO A 81 -4.41 -18.53 5.07
N THR A 82 -4.92 -19.41 5.94
CA THR A 82 -6.26 -19.27 6.55
C THR A 82 -6.34 -18.10 7.55
N GLN A 83 -5.20 -17.56 7.97
CA GLN A 83 -5.10 -16.38 8.84
C GLN A 83 -4.88 -15.07 8.05
N VAL A 84 -4.71 -15.14 6.73
CA VAL A 84 -4.55 -13.95 5.89
C VAL A 84 -5.91 -13.40 5.50
N ARG A 85 -6.08 -12.08 5.59
CA ARG A 85 -7.26 -11.35 5.15
C ARG A 85 -6.85 -10.26 4.16
N ARG A 86 -7.73 -9.94 3.21
CA ARG A 86 -7.58 -8.79 2.31
C ARG A 86 -8.20 -7.59 3.00
N GLY A 87 -7.45 -6.49 3.06
CA GLY A 87 -7.91 -5.21 3.58
C GLY A 87 -7.76 -4.11 2.54
N GLY A 88 -8.51 -3.01 2.73
CA GLY A 88 -8.46 -1.86 1.82
C GLY A 88 -7.14 -1.08 1.92
N ASP A 89 -6.68 -0.84 3.15
CA ASP A 89 -5.39 -0.28 3.49
C ASP A 89 -5.06 -0.54 4.96
N VAL A 90 -3.81 -0.31 5.35
CA VAL A 90 -3.32 -0.63 6.70
C VAL A 90 -4.05 0.12 7.81
N MET A 91 -4.37 1.41 7.62
CA MET A 91 -4.95 2.21 8.71
C MET A 91 -6.42 1.86 8.95
N ASN A 92 -7.18 1.58 7.88
CA ASN A 92 -8.54 1.08 8.01
C ASN A 92 -8.58 -0.30 8.70
N GLU A 93 -7.63 -1.19 8.41
CA GLU A 93 -7.56 -2.48 9.11
C GLU A 93 -7.10 -2.34 10.57
N VAL A 94 -6.22 -1.38 10.89
CA VAL A 94 -5.90 -1.06 12.29
C VAL A 94 -7.15 -0.63 13.04
N LEU A 95 -7.98 0.24 12.45
CA LEU A 95 -9.26 0.64 13.05
C LEU A 95 -10.20 -0.57 13.27
N CYS A 96 -10.36 -1.42 12.25
CA CYS A 96 -11.17 -2.65 12.34
C CYS A 96 -10.70 -3.56 13.49
N VAL A 97 -9.39 -3.73 13.65
CA VAL A 97 -8.82 -4.52 14.75
C VAL A 97 -9.13 -3.87 16.10
N LEU A 98 -8.92 -2.56 16.25
CA LEU A 98 -9.20 -1.84 17.48
C LEU A 98 -10.67 -1.93 17.88
N GLU A 99 -11.59 -1.71 16.94
CA GLU A 99 -13.03 -1.86 17.16
C GLU A 99 -13.45 -3.28 17.55
N THR A 100 -12.68 -4.29 17.11
CA THR A 100 -12.95 -5.69 17.42
C THR A 100 -12.41 -6.11 18.79
N VAL A 101 -11.26 -5.58 19.20
CA VAL A 101 -10.51 -6.09 20.38
C VAL A 101 -10.51 -5.14 21.57
N THR A 102 -11.11 -3.96 21.46
CA THR A 102 -11.15 -2.95 22.53
C THR A 102 -12.57 -2.39 22.72
N ASN A 103 -12.80 -1.76 23.86
CA ASN A 103 -14.00 -1.00 24.16
C ASN A 103 -13.67 0.50 24.34
N PRO A 104 -14.66 1.40 24.20
CA PRO A 104 -14.48 2.80 24.54
C PRO A 104 -13.94 2.97 25.97
N GLY A 105 -12.78 3.64 26.09
CA GLY A 105 -12.09 3.87 27.37
C GLY A 105 -10.91 2.94 27.64
N ASP A 106 -10.72 1.88 26.85
CA ASP A 106 -9.52 1.04 26.93
C ASP A 106 -8.27 1.82 26.48
N GLY A 107 -7.13 1.50 27.09
CA GLY A 107 -5.85 2.12 26.74
C GLY A 107 -5.15 1.44 25.57
N ILE A 108 -4.58 2.23 24.65
CA ILE A 108 -3.75 1.76 23.53
C ILE A 108 -2.32 2.25 23.73
N VAL A 109 -1.34 1.35 23.64
CA VAL A 109 0.08 1.70 23.76
C VAL A 109 0.67 1.94 22.38
N ILE A 110 1.29 3.11 22.19
CA ILE A 110 2.06 3.46 20.99
C ILE A 110 3.43 4.03 21.38
N THR A 111 4.46 3.69 20.60
CA THR A 111 5.85 4.06 20.91
C THR A 111 6.27 5.30 20.11
N ALA A 112 6.12 6.47 20.72
CA ALA A 112 6.49 7.75 20.11
C ALA A 112 8.02 7.92 19.96
N PRO A 113 8.51 8.64 18.92
CA PRO A 113 7.74 9.22 17.81
C PRO A 113 7.24 8.14 16.85
N VAL A 114 6.00 8.29 16.38
CA VAL A 114 5.30 7.31 15.52
C VAL A 114 4.58 8.02 14.37
N TYR A 115 4.18 7.25 13.35
CA TYR A 115 3.41 7.71 12.20
C TYR A 115 2.17 8.51 12.65
N PRO A 116 1.98 9.77 12.22
CA PRO A 116 0.96 10.66 12.78
C PRO A 116 -0.47 10.12 12.78
N PRO A 117 -0.93 9.35 11.77
CA PRO A 117 -2.25 8.71 11.79
C PRO A 117 -2.53 7.76 12.96
N PHE A 118 -1.53 7.34 13.74
CA PHE A 118 -1.77 6.58 14.97
C PHE A 118 -2.42 7.41 16.09
N TRP A 119 -2.41 8.73 15.96
CA TRP A 119 -3.02 9.67 16.92
C TRP A 119 -4.38 10.22 16.46
N GLN A 120 -4.84 9.83 15.27
CA GLN A 120 -6.10 10.30 14.67
C GLN A 120 -7.18 9.24 14.83
#